data_AF-A0ABC9T3Q6-F1
#
_entry.id   AF-A0ABC9T3Q6-F1
#
_cell.length_a   1.000
_cell.length_b   1.000
_cell.length_c   1.000
_cell.angle_alpha   90.00
_cell.angle_beta   90.00
_cell.angle_gamma   90.00
#
_symmetry.space_group_name_H-M   'P 1'
#
loop_
_entity.id
_entity.type
_entity.pdbx_description
1 polymer ?
#
loop_
_entity_poly.entity_id
_entity_poly.type
_entity_poly.pdbx_seq_one_letter_code
_entity_poly.pdbx_strand_id
1 'polypeptide(L)'
;RWTDKDNKHMEKAAQIQISIMQWQDVPPVEAMTVSDLKFWKVNLNNQNTPPYIVDVGDKVVIDTESSHVSIEGKNAINIKDIFSNFPVIYKGTNKLEIIPSDIGTAKVKYRERFR
;
A
#
# COMPACT_ATOMS: atom_id res chain seq x y z
N ARG A 1 23.16 2.53 -13.08
CA ARG A 1 21.71 2.32 -13.25
C ARG A 1 21.32 2.91 -14.60
N TRP A 2 20.93 2.09 -15.57
CA TRP A 2 20.47 2.60 -16.87
C TRP A 2 18.99 3.01 -16.75
N THR A 3 18.61 4.13 -17.35
CA THR A 3 17.25 4.67 -17.27
C THR A 3 16.91 5.25 -18.64
N ASP A 4 15.89 4.69 -19.27
CA ASP A 4 15.38 5.17 -20.56
C ASP A 4 14.68 6.52 -20.33
N LYS A 5 15.31 7.61 -20.76
CA LYS A 5 14.78 8.98 -20.59
C LYS A 5 13.81 9.38 -21.69
N ASP A 6 13.79 8.63 -22.81
CA ASP A 6 13.04 8.99 -24.00
C ASP A 6 11.80 8.11 -24.23
N ASN A 7 11.51 7.18 -23.30
CA ASN A 7 10.42 6.20 -23.40
C ASN A 7 10.44 5.39 -24.71
N LYS A 8 11.62 5.15 -25.29
CA LYS A 8 11.75 4.47 -26.59
C LYS A 8 11.68 2.95 -26.45
N HIS A 9 11.83 2.41 -25.25
CA HIS A 9 11.90 0.98 -24.97
C HIS A 9 10.93 0.58 -23.84
N MET A 10 9.67 1.00 -23.96
CA MET A 10 8.60 0.72 -22.98
C MET A 10 7.89 -0.63 -23.18
N GLU A 11 8.23 -1.35 -24.25
CA GLU A 11 7.67 -2.67 -24.53
C GLU A 11 8.05 -3.66 -23.42
N LYS A 12 7.12 -4.57 -23.07
CA LYS A 12 7.44 -5.64 -22.13
C LYS A 12 8.57 -6.48 -22.71
N ALA A 13 9.64 -6.69 -21.94
CA ALA A 13 10.68 -7.62 -22.33
C ALA A 13 10.05 -9.00 -22.62
N ALA A 14 9.95 -9.36 -23.90
CA ALA A 14 9.31 -10.60 -24.33
C ALA A 14 10.20 -11.82 -24.09
N GLN A 15 11.52 -11.62 -24.10
CA GLN A 15 12.51 -12.67 -23.92
C GLN A 15 13.81 -12.09 -23.36
N ILE A 16 14.50 -12.88 -22.53
CA ILE A 16 15.86 -12.60 -22.09
C ILE A 16 16.77 -13.57 -22.83
N GLN A 17 17.72 -13.04 -23.61
CA GLN A 17 18.73 -13.82 -24.32
C GLN A 17 20.10 -13.58 -23.70
N ILE A 18 20.82 -14.67 -23.42
CA ILE A 18 22.19 -14.65 -22.93
C ILE A 18 23.03 -15.37 -23.96
N SER A 19 24.12 -14.76 -24.39
CA SER A 19 24.98 -15.34 -25.43
C SER A 19 26.43 -15.14 -25.03
N ILE A 20 27.19 -16.22 -25.10
CA ILE A 20 28.65 -16.21 -24.96
C ILE A 20 29.19 -16.21 -26.39
N MET A 21 29.97 -15.19 -26.74
CA MET A 21 30.46 -14.99 -28.10
C MET A 21 31.98 -14.83 -28.12
N GLN A 22 32.60 -15.31 -29.20
CA GLN A 22 34.01 -15.11 -29.46
C GLN A 22 34.27 -13.65 -29.86
N TRP A 23 35.33 -13.06 -29.32
CA TRP A 23 35.82 -11.78 -29.79
C TRP A 23 36.74 -12.00 -31.01
N GLN A 24 36.29 -11.60 -32.20
CA GLN A 24 37.06 -11.67 -33.45
C GLN A 24 37.75 -13.03 -33.61
N ASP A 25 39.07 -13.05 -33.71
CA ASP A 25 39.86 -14.24 -34.02
C ASP A 25 40.51 -14.85 -32.78
N VAL A 26 40.13 -14.38 -31.58
CA VAL A 26 40.69 -14.86 -30.31
C VAL A 26 40.26 -16.30 -30.06
N PRO A 27 41.19 -17.24 -29.82
CA PRO A 27 40.85 -18.63 -29.54
C PRO A 27 39.86 -18.74 -28.36
N PRO A 28 38.78 -19.51 -28.49
CA PRO A 28 37.81 -19.64 -27.42
C PRO A 28 38.45 -20.29 -26.18
N VAL A 29 38.07 -19.79 -25.01
CA VAL A 29 38.47 -20.36 -23.71
C VAL A 29 37.83 -21.74 -23.55
N GLU A 30 38.58 -22.72 -23.03
CA GLU A 30 38.14 -24.14 -22.90
C GLU A 30 36.87 -24.32 -22.07
N ALA A 31 36.65 -23.47 -21.07
CA ALA A 31 35.45 -23.50 -20.25
C ALA A 31 34.95 -22.08 -19.96
N MET A 32 33.77 -21.76 -20.50
CA MET A 32 33.04 -20.54 -20.17
C MET A 32 31.76 -20.94 -19.45
N THR A 33 31.56 -20.41 -18.25
CA THR A 33 30.38 -20.74 -17.44
C THR A 33 29.73 -19.46 -16.94
N VAL A 34 28.41 -19.49 -16.87
CA VAL A 34 27.63 -18.50 -16.14
C VAL A 34 27.11 -19.19 -14.89
N SER A 35 27.65 -18.84 -13.73
CA SER A 35 27.39 -19.58 -12.48
C SER A 35 26.09 -19.17 -11.79
N ASP A 36 25.66 -17.91 -11.91
CA ASP A 36 24.41 -17.44 -11.33
C ASP A 36 23.81 -16.30 -12.15
N LEU A 37 22.50 -16.38 -12.39
CA LEU A 37 21.69 -15.40 -13.11
C LEU A 37 20.34 -15.30 -12.41
N LYS A 38 20.02 -14.11 -11.91
CA LYS A 38 18.76 -13.85 -11.23
C LYS A 38 18.00 -12.75 -11.94
N PHE A 39 16.81 -13.09 -12.43
CA PHE A 39 15.85 -12.14 -12.98
C PHE A 39 14.68 -11.99 -12.03
N TRP A 40 14.33 -10.76 -11.70
CA TRP A 40 13.11 -10.48 -10.98
C TRP A 40 12.40 -9.31 -11.63
N LYS A 41 11.10 -9.47 -11.82
CA LYS A 41 10.22 -8.37 -12.16
C LYS A 41 10.05 -7.52 -10.90
N VAL A 42 10.60 -6.32 -10.90
CA VAL A 42 10.25 -5.33 -9.87
C VAL A 42 8.84 -4.85 -10.19
N ASN A 43 7.85 -5.37 -9.46
CA ASN A 43 6.53 -4.76 -9.43
C ASN A 43 6.67 -3.47 -8.61
N LEU A 44 7.07 -2.38 -9.25
CA LEU A 44 6.92 -1.07 -8.64
C LEU A 44 5.41 -0.85 -8.51
N ASN A 45 4.91 -0.76 -7.27
CA ASN A 45 3.60 -0.19 -7.01
C ASN A 45 3.66 1.29 -7.37
N ASN A 46 3.57 1.60 -8.67
CA ASN A 46 3.51 2.97 -9.19
C ASN A 46 2.23 3.68 -8.75
N GLN A 47 1.26 2.90 -8.24
CA GLN A 47 0.12 3.45 -7.56
C GLN A 47 0.52 3.65 -6.09
N ASN A 48 0.90 4.88 -5.79
CA ASN A 48 0.87 5.43 -4.45
C ASN A 48 -0.60 5.62 -4.01
N THR A 49 -1.45 4.60 -4.23
CA THR A 49 -2.78 4.52 -3.66
C THR A 49 -2.59 3.90 -2.29
N PRO A 50 -2.53 4.70 -1.21
CA PRO A 50 -2.74 4.13 0.11
C PRO A 50 -4.02 3.29 0.00
N PRO A 51 -4.01 2.01 0.44
CA PRO A 51 -5.21 1.19 0.34
C PRO A 51 -6.32 1.90 1.09
N TYR A 52 -7.31 2.39 0.35
CA TYR A 52 -8.47 3.06 0.92
C TYR A 52 -9.29 1.98 1.62
N ILE A 53 -9.48 2.15 2.92
CA ILE A 53 -10.26 1.23 3.75
C ILE A 53 -11.76 1.49 3.57
N VAL A 54 -12.11 2.70 3.10
CA VAL A 54 -13.48 3.23 3.00
C VAL A 54 -13.61 4.06 1.72
N ASP A 55 -14.75 3.92 1.03
CA ASP A 55 -15.10 4.68 -0.16
C ASP A 55 -16.16 5.78 0.14
N VAL A 56 -16.32 6.72 -0.78
CA VAL A 56 -17.32 7.80 -0.64
C VAL A 56 -18.72 7.19 -0.63
N GLY A 57 -19.44 7.37 0.48
CA GLY A 57 -20.79 6.84 0.68
C GLY A 57 -20.85 5.71 1.71
N ASP A 58 -19.70 5.14 2.10
CA ASP A 58 -19.65 4.11 3.13
C ASP A 58 -20.00 4.67 4.52
N LYS A 59 -20.85 3.94 5.23
CA LYS A 59 -21.21 4.19 6.62
C LYS A 59 -20.27 3.42 7.53
N VAL A 60 -19.30 4.15 8.07
CA VAL A 60 -18.39 3.67 9.10
C VAL A 60 -18.97 3.92 10.48
N VAL A 61 -19.06 2.88 11.30
CA VAL A 61 -19.46 2.99 12.71
C VAL A 61 -18.30 2.53 13.58
N ILE A 62 -17.82 3.43 14.42
CA ILE A 62 -16.77 3.17 15.42
C ILE A 62 -17.46 3.10 16.78
N ASP A 63 -17.47 1.92 17.37
CA ASP A 63 -17.96 1.68 18.71
C ASP A 63 -16.79 1.48 19.68
N THR A 64 -16.55 2.51 20.50
CA THR A 64 -15.50 2.50 21.51
C THR A 64 -15.86 1.70 22.75
N GLU A 65 -17.14 1.37 22.98
CA GLU A 65 -17.57 0.56 24.13
C GLU A 65 -17.29 -0.93 23.89
N SER A 66 -17.59 -1.41 22.67
CA SER A 66 -17.32 -2.81 22.26
C SER A 66 -15.97 -2.99 21.56
N SER A 67 -15.18 -1.91 21.40
CA SER A 67 -13.92 -1.91 20.62
C SER A 67 -14.11 -2.49 19.21
N HIS A 68 -15.20 -2.09 18.56
CA HIS A 68 -15.63 -2.62 17.27
C HIS A 68 -15.73 -1.55 16.19
N VAL A 69 -15.33 -1.91 14.98
CA VAL A 69 -15.49 -1.07 13.80
C VAL A 69 -16.25 -1.84 12.74
N SER A 70 -17.28 -1.22 12.17
CA SER A 70 -18.04 -1.77 11.07
C SER A 70 -18.13 -0.81 9.90
N ILE A 71 -18.10 -1.36 8.69
CA ILE A 71 -18.33 -0.66 7.42
C ILE A 71 -19.56 -1.32 6.79
N GLU A 72 -20.62 -0.55 6.54
CA GLU A 72 -21.89 -1.09 6.02
C GLU A 72 -22.46 -2.24 6.87
N GLY A 73 -22.22 -2.21 8.19
CA GLY A 73 -22.65 -3.25 9.13
C GLY A 73 -21.82 -4.54 9.12
N LYS A 74 -20.78 -4.64 8.30
CA LYS A 74 -19.82 -5.76 8.32
C LYS A 74 -18.64 -5.43 9.22
N ASN A 75 -18.18 -6.43 9.97
CA ASN A 75 -17.00 -6.29 10.83
C ASN A 75 -15.76 -5.94 10.00
N ALA A 76 -15.12 -4.81 10.33
CA ALA A 76 -13.96 -4.29 9.63
C ALA A 76 -12.68 -4.30 10.48
N ILE A 77 -12.70 -4.89 11.69
CA ILE A 77 -11.52 -4.98 12.59
C ILE A 77 -10.30 -5.61 11.87
N ASN A 78 -10.54 -6.59 11.00
CA ASN A 78 -9.47 -7.33 10.32
C ASN A 78 -8.97 -6.65 9.03
N ILE A 79 -9.58 -5.54 8.60
CA ILE A 79 -9.33 -4.91 7.28
C ILE A 79 -8.13 -3.95 7.37
N LYS A 80 -7.14 -4.26 8.23
CA LYS A 80 -5.93 -3.46 8.54
C LYS A 80 -6.24 -2.38 9.58
N ASP A 81 -5.35 -2.22 10.57
CA ASP A 81 -5.44 -1.34 11.75
C ASP A 81 -6.16 0.00 11.48
N ILE A 82 -7.50 0.01 11.53
CA ILE A 82 -8.29 1.23 11.33
C ILE A 82 -7.96 2.22 12.47
N PHE A 83 -7.69 1.67 13.65
CA PHE A 83 -7.18 2.40 14.80
C PHE A 83 -6.15 1.56 15.54
N SER A 84 -4.98 2.13 15.82
CA SER A 84 -4.03 1.52 16.77
C SER A 84 -4.56 1.59 18.21
N ASN A 85 -5.35 2.61 18.54
CA ASN A 85 -6.03 2.78 19.82
C ASN A 85 -7.37 3.49 19.62
N PHE A 86 -8.41 3.04 20.33
CA PHE A 86 -9.70 3.70 20.32
C PHE A 86 -9.64 5.06 21.05
N PRO A 87 -10.29 6.11 20.53
CA PRO A 87 -10.28 7.42 21.15
C PRO A 87 -10.98 7.39 22.52
N VAL A 88 -10.35 8.02 23.51
CA VAL A 88 -10.87 8.17 24.87
C VAL A 88 -11.26 9.63 25.10
N ILE A 89 -12.47 9.87 25.62
CA ILE A 89 -12.96 11.20 25.95
C ILE A 89 -12.59 11.51 27.41
N TYR A 90 -11.82 12.56 27.64
CA TYR A 90 -11.40 13.00 28.98
C TYR A 90 -12.34 14.07 29.56
N LYS A 91 -12.33 14.28 30.88
CA LYS A 91 -13.07 15.39 31.51
C LYS A 91 -12.50 16.73 30.99
N GLY A 92 -13.36 17.66 30.61
CA GLY A 92 -12.98 18.97 30.07
C GLY A 92 -13.17 19.08 28.55
N THR A 93 -12.32 19.87 27.90
CA THR A 93 -12.43 20.14 26.46
C THR A 93 -11.71 19.07 25.64
N ASN A 94 -12.44 18.40 24.75
CA ASN A 94 -11.88 17.46 23.77
C ASN A 94 -12.09 18.05 22.38
N LYS A 95 -11.09 17.87 21.50
CA LYS A 95 -11.17 18.33 20.09
C LYS A 95 -11.34 17.11 19.19
N LEU A 96 -12.39 17.12 18.37
CA LEU A 96 -12.58 16.16 17.29
C LEU A 96 -12.38 16.90 15.97
N GLU A 97 -11.42 16.45 15.17
CA GLU A 97 -11.18 16.98 13.83
C GLU A 97 -11.34 15.86 12.79
N ILE A 98 -11.98 16.21 11.68
CA ILE A 98 -12.15 15.34 10.52
C ILE A 98 -11.45 16.02 9.37
N ILE A 99 -10.46 15.34 8.80
CA ILE A 99 -9.61 15.88 7.73
C ILE A 99 -9.52 14.85 6.60
N PRO A 100 -9.67 15.29 5.34
CA PRO A 100 -10.24 16.57 4.90
C PRO A 100 -11.72 16.74 5.31
N SER A 101 -12.15 18.00 5.45
CA SER A 101 -13.48 18.37 5.94
C SER A 101 -14.62 18.09 4.96
N ASP A 102 -14.29 17.70 3.72
CA ASP A 102 -15.25 17.40 2.65
C ASP A 102 -15.57 15.89 2.51
N ILE A 103 -14.95 15.03 3.31
CA ILE A 103 -15.08 13.57 3.20
C ILE A 103 -16.48 13.08 3.58
N GLY A 104 -17.24 13.83 4.39
CA GLY A 104 -18.61 13.48 4.71
C GLY A 104 -19.15 14.09 5.99
N THR A 105 -20.25 13.51 6.48
CA THR A 105 -20.90 13.92 7.73
C THR A 105 -20.52 12.98 8.86
N ALA A 106 -19.84 13.51 9.88
CA ALA A 106 -19.57 12.77 11.10
C ALA A 106 -20.56 13.14 12.19
N LYS A 107 -21.01 12.13 12.94
CA LYS A 107 -21.85 12.32 14.13
C LYS A 107 -21.24 11.57 15.29
N VAL A 108 -20.87 12.29 16.34
CA VAL A 108 -20.39 11.70 17.58
C VAL A 108 -21.51 11.66 18.60
N LYS A 109 -21.67 10.50 19.24
CA LYS A 109 -22.50 10.33 20.43
C LYS A 109 -21.58 9.88 21.55
N TYR A 110 -21.70 10.51 22.71
CA TYR A 110 -20.99 10.11 23.92
C TYR A 110 -21.98 10.01 25.07
N ARG A 111 -21.64 9.19 26.06
CA ARG A 111 -22.38 9.09 27.32
C ARG A 111 -21.47 9.59 28.44
N GLU A 112 -21.89 10.63 29.14
CA GLU A 112 -21.17 11.11 30.32
C GLU A 112 -21.16 10.02 31.40
N ARG A 113 -19.98 9.80 31.99
CA ARG A 113 -19.81 8.93 33.15
C ARG A 113 -19.55 9.81 34.35
N PHE A 114 -20.47 9.79 35.32
CA PHE A 114 -20.30 10.49 36.58
C PHE A 114 -19.35 9.70 37.47
N ARG A 115 -18.41 10.41 38.08
CA ARG A 115 -17.53 9.94 39.14
C ARG A 115 -17.33 11.10 40.09
#